data_AF-A0A7G9LPH7-F1
#
_entry.id   AF-A0A7G9LPH7-F1
#
_cell.length_a   1.000
_cell.length_b   1.000
_cell.length_c   1.000
_cell.angle_alpha   90.00
_cell.angle_beta   90.00
_cell.angle_gamma   90.00
#
_symmetry.space_group_name_H-M   'P 1'
#
loop_
_entity.id
_entity.type
_entity.pdbx_description
1 polymer ?
#
loop_
_entity_poly.entity_id
_entity_poly.type
_entity_poly.pdbx_seq_one_letter_code
_entity_poly.pdbx_strand_id
1 'polypeptide(L)'
;MTTTLDYTNSIYQTSINDFYNGVLKIGTNGFYGTGNLLYDGRTILTAAHVFDGLSSGTKIIYLYDGVKNFTLNAKVKIYPYYDSRNINGDLALVTFDTNFTNIYNRYQIYRDSNEISKNYTAVGYGDVGTGNSGALDLSTIYKLKTTNTFDADFKTLMDDSGTRLSWSPKKDTILISDFDNGNSSTDIIAYLSHNQNLGTGFTEGIIASGDSGGAAFINNQIAGVASYTTKLTSYGAVGDINNYLDSSFGEIAAYQRVSYYSEFIDQTIRANLPNAPKSKSEVKKIVSEDEAYVYFMVEFLPLRNSVNDIVSIDYTTLNGTAKAGEDFIATSGKLNIYQDESYAIVAVELINDNIKESNENFYLEISNPNYGSFGYGVLTLTAVRTIVDDDFIA
;
A
#
# COMPACT_ATOMS: atom_id res chain seq x y z
N MET A 1 -5.93 -16.72 -0.36
CA MET A 1 -4.57 -17.26 -0.23
C MET A 1 -4.61 -18.76 -0.02
N THR A 2 -3.70 -19.48 -0.67
CA THR A 2 -3.37 -20.86 -0.27
C THR A 2 -2.17 -20.84 0.68
N THR A 3 -2.12 -21.83 1.55
CA THR A 3 -1.21 -21.84 2.70
C THR A 3 -0.47 -23.19 2.82
N THR A 4 0.70 -23.20 3.47
CA THR A 4 1.47 -24.44 3.63
C THR A 4 0.75 -25.48 4.47
N LEU A 5 0.06 -25.04 5.53
CA LEU A 5 -0.78 -25.88 6.39
C LEU A 5 -2.27 -25.68 6.05
N ASP A 6 -3.16 -26.20 6.89
CA ASP A 6 -4.59 -25.91 6.77
C ASP A 6 -4.85 -24.41 7.03
N TYR A 7 -5.52 -23.75 6.09
CA TYR A 7 -5.80 -22.31 6.13
C TYR A 7 -6.63 -21.89 7.34
N THR A 8 -7.34 -22.81 8.00
CA THR A 8 -8.08 -22.55 9.24
C THR A 8 -7.19 -22.41 10.47
N ASN A 9 -5.89 -22.73 10.35
CA ASN A 9 -4.93 -22.54 11.42
C ASN A 9 -4.84 -21.05 11.81
N SER A 10 -4.84 -20.77 13.12
CA SER A 10 -4.83 -19.42 13.66
C SER A 10 -3.62 -18.58 13.26
N ILE A 11 -2.51 -19.19 12.82
CA ILE A 11 -1.35 -18.46 12.32
C ILE A 11 -1.66 -17.63 11.07
N TYR A 12 -2.58 -18.09 10.23
CA TYR A 12 -2.97 -17.41 8.99
C TYR A 12 -4.16 -16.48 9.18
N GLN A 13 -4.92 -16.63 10.25
CA GLN A 13 -6.11 -15.83 10.47
C GLN A 13 -5.71 -14.44 10.96
N THR A 14 -6.47 -13.43 10.51
CA THR A 14 -6.38 -12.08 11.07
C THR A 14 -7.76 -11.52 11.34
N SER A 15 -7.85 -10.66 12.35
CA SER A 15 -9.08 -10.08 12.86
C SER A 15 -9.08 -8.55 12.75
N ILE A 16 -10.24 -7.95 13.03
CA ILE A 16 -10.42 -6.50 13.11
C ILE A 16 -9.59 -5.84 14.23
N ASN A 17 -9.11 -6.63 15.20
CA ASN A 17 -8.30 -6.14 16.31
C ASN A 17 -6.79 -6.21 16.04
N ASP A 18 -6.38 -6.75 14.88
CA ASP A 18 -4.97 -6.89 14.52
C ASP A 18 -4.47 -5.68 13.75
N PHE A 19 -3.14 -5.62 13.57
CA PHE A 19 -2.47 -4.61 12.76
C PHE A 19 -3.09 -4.45 11.35
N TYR A 20 -3.59 -5.54 10.75
CA TYR A 20 -4.07 -5.55 9.38
C TYR A 20 -5.52 -5.08 9.19
N ASN A 21 -6.17 -4.51 10.20
CA ASN A 21 -7.59 -4.15 10.13
C ASN A 21 -7.94 -3.07 9.06
N GLY A 22 -6.97 -2.28 8.59
CA GLY A 22 -7.12 -1.38 7.43
C GLY A 22 -7.00 -2.05 6.05
N VAL A 23 -6.76 -3.37 6.01
CA VAL A 23 -6.89 -4.18 4.79
C VAL A 23 -8.35 -4.60 4.70
N LEU A 24 -9.04 -4.24 3.62
CA LEU A 24 -10.49 -4.40 3.48
C LEU A 24 -10.79 -5.19 2.21
N LYS A 25 -11.85 -6.01 2.24
CA LYS A 25 -12.42 -6.52 1.00
C LYS A 25 -13.11 -5.34 0.31
N ILE A 26 -12.79 -5.14 -0.96
CA ILE A 26 -13.34 -4.04 -1.78
C ILE A 26 -14.04 -4.64 -3.00
N GLY A 27 -15.18 -4.08 -3.38
CA GLY A 27 -15.89 -4.52 -4.58
C GLY A 27 -16.73 -3.44 -5.23
N THR A 28 -17.03 -3.65 -6.51
CA THR A 28 -17.90 -2.80 -7.31
C THR A 28 -18.49 -3.61 -8.47
N ASN A 29 -19.77 -3.40 -8.79
CA ASN A 29 -20.44 -4.05 -9.93
C ASN A 29 -20.25 -5.58 -10.04
N GLY A 30 -20.20 -6.29 -8.91
CA GLY A 30 -20.03 -7.76 -8.86
C GLY A 30 -18.59 -8.24 -8.94
N PHE A 31 -17.62 -7.36 -9.20
CA PHE A 31 -16.19 -7.64 -9.06
C PHE A 31 -15.75 -7.31 -7.63
N TYR A 32 -14.77 -8.06 -7.13
CA TYR A 32 -14.19 -7.83 -5.82
C TYR A 32 -12.70 -8.16 -5.80
N GLY A 33 -12.04 -7.62 -4.78
CA GLY A 33 -10.66 -7.89 -4.44
C GLY A 33 -10.38 -7.44 -3.01
N THR A 34 -9.13 -7.09 -2.77
CA THR A 34 -8.64 -6.55 -1.50
C THR A 34 -8.09 -5.13 -1.72
N GLY A 35 -8.24 -4.27 -0.74
CA GLY A 35 -7.69 -2.91 -0.74
C GLY A 35 -7.06 -2.55 0.60
N ASN A 36 -6.14 -1.58 0.58
CA ASN A 36 -5.31 -1.21 1.72
C ASN A 36 -5.45 0.27 2.02
N LEU A 37 -5.93 0.60 3.24
CA LEU A 37 -6.11 1.99 3.68
C LEU A 37 -4.74 2.69 3.83
N LEU A 38 -4.53 3.74 3.06
CA LEU A 38 -3.31 4.54 3.07
C LEU A 38 -3.30 5.52 4.24
N TYR A 39 -2.11 6.03 4.54
CA TYR A 39 -1.80 6.96 5.63
C TYR A 39 -2.64 8.24 5.66
N ASP A 40 -3.25 8.64 4.54
CA ASP A 40 -4.17 9.80 4.48
C ASP A 40 -5.54 9.52 5.13
N GLY A 41 -5.81 8.26 5.50
CA GLY A 41 -7.03 7.87 6.20
C GLY A 41 -8.28 7.85 5.33
N ARG A 42 -8.16 8.07 4.01
CA ARG A 42 -9.30 8.15 3.09
C ARG A 42 -9.07 7.59 1.71
N THR A 43 -7.87 7.11 1.42
CA THR A 43 -7.56 6.51 0.13
C THR A 43 -7.22 5.04 0.32
N ILE A 44 -7.84 4.18 -0.48
CA ILE A 44 -7.53 2.76 -0.54
C ILE A 44 -6.67 2.50 -1.78
N LEU A 45 -5.51 1.87 -1.60
CA LEU A 45 -4.69 1.32 -2.69
C LEU A 45 -5.12 -0.12 -2.99
N THR A 46 -5.37 -0.43 -4.26
CA THR A 46 -5.81 -1.76 -4.73
C THR A 46 -5.37 -1.97 -6.19
N ALA A 47 -5.72 -3.12 -6.78
CA ALA A 47 -5.43 -3.45 -8.18
C ALA A 47 -6.38 -2.71 -9.13
N ALA A 48 -5.88 -2.33 -10.31
CA ALA A 48 -6.67 -1.67 -11.34
C ALA A 48 -7.72 -2.61 -11.94
N HIS A 49 -7.36 -3.88 -12.14
CA HIS A 49 -8.23 -4.85 -12.81
C HIS A 49 -9.53 -5.16 -12.03
N VAL A 50 -9.59 -4.84 -10.73
CA VAL A 50 -10.84 -4.86 -9.95
C VAL A 50 -11.90 -3.92 -10.55
N PHE A 51 -11.47 -2.92 -11.31
CA PHE A 51 -12.29 -1.92 -11.98
C PHE A 51 -12.32 -2.06 -13.51
N ASP A 52 -11.81 -3.16 -14.07
CA ASP A 52 -11.76 -3.34 -15.52
C ASP A 52 -13.14 -3.24 -16.17
N GLY A 53 -13.19 -2.52 -17.30
CA GLY A 53 -14.44 -2.24 -18.00
C GLY A 53 -15.28 -1.11 -17.37
N LEU A 54 -14.83 -0.48 -16.29
CA LEU A 54 -15.52 0.67 -15.68
C LEU A 54 -14.90 2.00 -16.12
N SER A 55 -15.77 2.97 -16.45
CA SER A 55 -15.34 4.35 -16.70
C SER A 55 -14.77 4.99 -15.43
N SER A 56 -13.77 5.85 -15.54
CA SER A 56 -13.27 6.67 -14.41
C SER A 56 -14.38 7.56 -13.84
N GLY A 57 -14.34 7.84 -12.53
CA GLY A 57 -15.24 8.77 -11.88
C GLY A 57 -15.71 8.29 -10.50
N THR A 58 -16.79 8.89 -10.00
CA THR A 58 -17.40 8.47 -8.74
C THR A 58 -18.10 7.13 -8.91
N LYS A 59 -17.82 6.19 -8.00
CA LYS A 59 -18.38 4.84 -7.97
C LYS A 59 -18.94 4.53 -6.60
N ILE A 60 -19.93 3.66 -6.58
CA ILE A 60 -20.37 2.97 -5.36
C ILE A 60 -19.37 1.84 -5.11
N ILE A 61 -18.78 1.85 -3.91
CA ILE A 61 -17.81 0.88 -3.44
C ILE A 61 -18.41 0.12 -2.26
N TYR A 62 -18.43 -1.21 -2.37
CA TYR A 62 -18.80 -2.11 -1.30
C TYR A 62 -17.54 -2.51 -0.54
N LEU A 63 -17.58 -2.36 0.78
CA LEU A 63 -16.47 -2.66 1.68
C LEU A 63 -16.91 -3.67 2.73
N TYR A 64 -15.99 -4.57 3.09
CA TYR A 64 -16.15 -5.50 4.19
C TYR A 64 -14.85 -5.60 4.98
N ASP A 65 -14.94 -5.40 6.30
CA ASP A 65 -13.78 -5.35 7.21
C ASP A 65 -13.49 -6.68 7.92
N GLY A 66 -14.25 -7.74 7.60
CA GLY A 66 -14.22 -9.02 8.33
C GLY A 66 -15.34 -9.17 9.37
N VAL A 67 -16.08 -8.11 9.66
CA VAL A 67 -17.19 -8.12 10.63
C VAL A 67 -18.44 -7.50 10.02
N LYS A 68 -18.33 -6.31 9.43
CA LYS A 68 -19.46 -5.53 8.88
C LYS A 68 -19.25 -5.18 7.41
N ASN A 69 -20.37 -5.12 6.70
CA ASN A 69 -20.45 -4.59 5.35
C ASN A 69 -20.87 -3.12 5.41
N PHE A 70 -20.27 -2.28 4.57
CA PHE A 70 -20.67 -0.89 4.40
C PHE A 70 -20.40 -0.42 2.98
N THR A 71 -21.09 0.64 2.56
CA THR A 71 -21.09 1.12 1.18
C THR A 71 -20.80 2.61 1.17
N LEU A 72 -19.86 3.04 0.36
CA LEU A 72 -19.44 4.43 0.25
C LEU A 72 -19.30 4.85 -1.23
N ASN A 73 -19.46 6.14 -1.49
CA ASN A 73 -19.09 6.71 -2.79
C ASN A 73 -17.60 7.07 -2.77
N ALA A 74 -16.90 6.78 -3.86
CA ALA A 74 -15.49 7.09 -3.98
C ALA A 74 -15.11 7.50 -5.40
N LYS A 75 -14.09 8.34 -5.52
CA LYS A 75 -13.43 8.63 -6.79
C LYS A 75 -12.38 7.55 -7.04
N VAL A 76 -12.45 6.92 -8.21
CA VAL A 76 -11.46 5.90 -8.62
C VAL A 76 -10.49 6.51 -9.62
N LYS A 77 -9.19 6.41 -9.32
CA LYS A 77 -8.08 6.79 -10.20
C LYS A 77 -7.23 5.57 -10.51
N ILE A 78 -7.35 5.08 -11.74
CA ILE A 78 -6.48 4.02 -12.28
C ILE A 78 -5.14 4.64 -12.72
N TYR A 79 -4.05 3.89 -12.56
CA TYR A 79 -2.75 4.28 -13.07
C TYR A 79 -2.82 4.57 -14.57
N PRO A 80 -2.40 5.78 -15.04
CA PRO A 80 -2.64 6.19 -16.43
C PRO A 80 -2.01 5.30 -17.50
N TYR A 81 -0.97 4.54 -17.16
CA TYR A 81 -0.27 3.63 -18.06
C TYR A 81 -0.53 2.15 -17.74
N TYR A 82 -1.64 1.86 -17.06
CA TYR A 82 -2.08 0.49 -16.85
C TYR A 82 -2.29 -0.22 -18.20
N ASP A 83 -1.59 -1.33 -18.41
CA ASP A 83 -1.68 -2.17 -19.60
C ASP A 83 -2.20 -3.55 -19.20
N SER A 84 -3.50 -3.75 -19.33
CA SER A 84 -4.18 -5.00 -18.95
C SER A 84 -3.72 -6.22 -19.75
N ARG A 85 -3.13 -6.04 -20.94
CA ARG A 85 -2.62 -7.17 -21.75
C ARG A 85 -1.32 -7.75 -21.20
N ASN A 86 -0.47 -6.90 -20.64
CA ASN A 86 0.81 -7.29 -20.07
C ASN A 86 0.83 -7.20 -18.53
N ILE A 87 -0.30 -6.80 -17.94
CA ILE A 87 -0.53 -6.63 -16.49
C ILE A 87 0.53 -5.72 -15.85
N ASN A 88 0.91 -4.66 -16.58
CA ASN A 88 1.85 -3.65 -16.10
C ASN A 88 1.06 -2.49 -15.48
N GLY A 89 1.48 -2.03 -14.30
CA GLY A 89 0.87 -0.86 -13.67
C GLY A 89 -0.55 -1.10 -13.20
N ASP A 90 -0.85 -2.33 -12.77
CA ASP A 90 -2.15 -2.77 -12.27
C ASP A 90 -2.46 -2.19 -10.88
N LEU A 91 -2.68 -0.87 -10.83
CA LEU A 91 -2.90 -0.11 -9.61
C LEU A 91 -4.07 0.88 -9.76
N ALA A 92 -4.89 0.96 -8.73
CA ALA A 92 -5.91 1.98 -8.57
C ALA A 92 -5.91 2.56 -7.15
N LEU A 93 -6.19 3.86 -7.07
CA LEU A 93 -6.50 4.55 -5.82
C LEU A 93 -7.99 4.86 -5.77
N VAL A 94 -8.62 4.52 -4.65
CA VAL A 94 -10.05 4.72 -4.38
C VAL A 94 -10.16 5.71 -3.22
N THR A 95 -10.47 6.96 -3.54
CA THR A 95 -10.50 8.05 -2.56
C THR A 95 -11.93 8.41 -2.16
N PHE A 96 -12.19 8.39 -0.86
CA PHE A 96 -13.50 8.69 -0.27
C PHE A 96 -13.60 10.15 0.16
N ASP A 97 -14.81 10.69 0.22
CA ASP A 97 -15.05 12.08 0.60
C ASP A 97 -14.90 12.32 2.12
N THR A 98 -14.97 11.25 2.93
CA THR A 98 -14.80 11.25 4.39
C THR A 98 -13.67 10.33 4.81
N ASN A 99 -13.05 10.63 5.95
CA ASN A 99 -12.00 9.78 6.51
C ASN A 99 -12.59 8.54 7.17
N PHE A 100 -11.82 7.46 7.16
CA PHE A 100 -12.08 6.29 7.98
C PHE A 100 -11.76 6.62 9.43
N THR A 101 -12.61 6.15 10.33
CA THR A 101 -12.43 6.27 11.79
C THR A 101 -11.05 5.76 12.19
N ASN A 102 -10.44 6.39 13.21
CA ASN A 102 -9.10 6.06 13.71
C ASN A 102 -8.94 4.62 14.25
N ILE A 103 -10.02 3.84 14.36
CA ILE A 103 -9.95 2.41 14.68
C ILE A 103 -9.27 1.58 13.59
N TYR A 104 -9.26 2.05 12.34
CA TYR A 104 -8.59 1.36 11.23
C TYR A 104 -7.15 1.85 11.13
N ASN A 105 -6.21 0.90 11.11
CA ASN A 105 -4.82 1.18 10.84
C ASN A 105 -4.64 1.70 9.42
N ARG A 106 -3.74 2.67 9.29
CA ARG A 106 -3.42 3.35 8.04
C ARG A 106 -1.97 3.04 7.72
N TYR A 107 -1.68 2.73 6.46
CA TYR A 107 -0.36 2.23 6.10
C TYR A 107 0.43 3.24 5.29
N GLN A 108 1.70 3.38 5.66
CA GLN A 108 2.71 3.99 4.80
C GLN A 108 3.04 3.04 3.65
N ILE A 109 3.55 3.61 2.56
CA ILE A 109 4.08 2.82 1.45
C ILE A 109 5.59 2.61 1.63
N TYR A 110 6.07 1.45 1.19
CA TYR A 110 7.48 1.13 1.18
C TYR A 110 8.15 1.89 0.03
N ARG A 111 9.21 2.64 0.32
CA ARG A 111 9.82 3.58 -0.64
C ARG A 111 11.22 3.19 -1.08
N ASP A 112 11.87 2.26 -0.39
CA ASP A 112 13.19 1.80 -0.80
C ASP A 112 13.05 0.83 -1.97
N SER A 113 14.01 0.85 -2.88
CA SER A 113 14.05 -0.07 -4.03
C SER A 113 14.88 -1.33 -3.75
N ASN A 114 14.80 -1.86 -2.53
CA ASN A 114 15.58 -3.00 -2.03
C ASN A 114 14.68 -4.15 -1.50
N GLU A 115 13.52 -4.36 -2.12
CA GLU A 115 12.52 -5.35 -1.72
C GLU A 115 12.97 -6.80 -2.00
N ILE A 116 13.83 -7.00 -3.00
CA ILE A 116 14.35 -8.33 -3.36
C ILE A 116 15.12 -8.93 -2.16
N SER A 117 14.90 -10.23 -1.93
CA SER A 117 15.38 -11.02 -0.79
C SER A 117 14.82 -10.60 0.57
N LYS A 118 13.76 -9.78 0.63
CA LYS A 118 13.07 -9.47 1.87
C LYS A 118 11.82 -10.29 2.04
N ASN A 119 11.63 -10.78 3.26
CA ASN A 119 10.37 -11.38 3.67
C ASN A 119 9.30 -10.30 3.72
N TYR A 120 8.11 -10.64 3.26
CA TYR A 120 6.92 -9.83 3.37
C TYR A 120 5.78 -10.63 4.00
N THR A 121 4.76 -9.93 4.51
CA THR A 121 3.47 -10.52 4.88
C THR A 121 2.41 -10.13 3.86
N ALA A 122 1.84 -11.07 3.13
CA ALA A 122 0.66 -10.82 2.30
C ALA A 122 -0.61 -10.87 3.16
N VAL A 123 -1.58 -10.00 2.87
CA VAL A 123 -2.91 -10.04 3.51
C VAL A 123 -4.02 -9.85 2.48
N GLY A 124 -5.09 -10.66 2.56
CA GLY A 124 -6.17 -10.62 1.58
C GLY A 124 -7.44 -11.38 1.97
N TYR A 125 -8.47 -11.18 1.15
CA TYR A 125 -9.81 -11.78 1.28
C TYR A 125 -10.17 -12.72 0.13
N GLY A 126 -9.16 -13.24 -0.59
CA GLY A 126 -9.36 -14.18 -1.67
C GLY A 126 -9.67 -15.60 -1.22
N ASP A 127 -9.82 -16.47 -2.23
CA ASP A 127 -10.08 -17.90 -2.10
C ASP A 127 -9.04 -18.57 -1.20
N VAL A 128 -9.46 -19.57 -0.43
CA VAL A 128 -8.60 -20.23 0.56
C VAL A 128 -8.14 -21.58 0.06
N GLY A 129 -7.06 -22.13 0.61
CA GLY A 129 -6.64 -23.49 0.25
C GLY A 129 -5.30 -23.89 0.84
N THR A 130 -4.75 -24.97 0.31
CA THR A 130 -3.43 -25.45 0.72
C THR A 130 -2.53 -25.62 -0.49
N GLY A 131 -1.21 -25.49 -0.29
CA GLY A 131 -0.26 -25.73 -1.38
C GLY A 131 -0.36 -27.12 -2.00
N ASN A 132 -0.84 -28.13 -1.27
CA ASN A 132 -1.03 -29.49 -1.81
C ASN A 132 -2.25 -29.64 -2.74
N SER A 133 -3.26 -28.79 -2.58
CA SER A 133 -4.57 -28.95 -3.23
C SER A 133 -4.96 -27.79 -4.13
N GLY A 134 -4.22 -26.68 -4.05
CA GLY A 134 -4.63 -25.41 -4.64
C GLY A 134 -5.76 -24.72 -3.86
N ALA A 135 -6.26 -23.64 -4.45
CA ALA A 135 -7.31 -22.78 -3.97
C ALA A 135 -8.70 -23.41 -4.14
N LEU A 136 -9.59 -23.07 -3.21
CA LEU A 136 -10.96 -23.50 -3.11
C LEU A 136 -11.85 -22.25 -3.08
N ASP A 137 -12.82 -22.19 -3.99
CA ASP A 137 -13.89 -21.20 -3.96
C ASP A 137 -14.90 -21.61 -2.89
N LEU A 138 -14.92 -20.88 -1.77
CA LEU A 138 -15.83 -21.10 -0.66
C LEU A 138 -16.77 -19.91 -0.49
N SER A 139 -18.00 -20.18 -0.07
CA SER A 139 -18.95 -19.13 0.30
C SER A 139 -18.54 -18.34 1.55
N THR A 140 -17.72 -18.95 2.42
CA THR A 140 -17.25 -18.32 3.65
C THR A 140 -16.08 -17.40 3.34
N ILE A 141 -16.20 -16.13 3.72
CA ILE A 141 -15.14 -15.14 3.54
C ILE A 141 -14.14 -15.27 4.69
N TYR A 142 -12.89 -15.49 4.36
CA TYR A 142 -11.77 -15.42 5.29
C TYR A 142 -10.93 -14.19 5.01
N LYS A 143 -10.26 -13.68 6.04
CA LYS A 143 -9.17 -12.74 5.90
C LYS A 143 -7.90 -13.43 6.33
N LEU A 144 -7.04 -13.75 5.38
CA LEU A 144 -5.82 -14.48 5.64
C LEU A 144 -4.59 -13.58 5.56
N LYS A 145 -3.57 -13.98 6.30
CA LYS A 145 -2.20 -13.49 6.19
C LYS A 145 -1.25 -14.66 5.96
N THR A 146 -0.26 -14.46 5.10
CA THR A 146 0.82 -15.43 4.86
C THR A 146 2.14 -14.68 4.74
N THR A 147 3.26 -15.36 4.93
CA THR A 147 4.58 -14.80 4.64
C THR A 147 5.11 -15.35 3.33
N ASN A 148 6.01 -14.61 2.68
CA ASN A 148 6.87 -15.14 1.63
C ASN A 148 8.08 -14.20 1.47
N THR A 149 8.96 -14.46 0.52
CA THR A 149 10.10 -13.61 0.17
C THR A 149 9.92 -13.08 -1.23
N PHE A 150 10.27 -11.82 -1.49
CA PHE A 150 10.39 -11.38 -2.89
C PHE A 150 11.70 -11.88 -3.49
N ASP A 151 11.64 -12.88 -4.35
CA ASP A 151 12.84 -13.54 -4.88
C ASP A 151 13.46 -12.78 -6.05
N ALA A 152 12.65 -12.07 -6.85
CA ALA A 152 13.15 -11.37 -8.02
C ALA A 152 12.24 -10.23 -8.50
N ASP A 153 12.79 -9.41 -9.40
CA ASP A 153 12.00 -8.67 -10.40
C ASP A 153 11.71 -9.59 -11.59
N PHE A 154 10.44 -9.66 -12.01
CA PHE A 154 9.99 -10.60 -13.02
C PHE A 154 10.79 -10.48 -14.32
N LYS A 155 10.83 -9.28 -14.90
CA LYS A 155 11.45 -9.07 -16.21
C LYS A 155 12.95 -9.35 -16.16
N THR A 156 13.62 -8.93 -15.09
CA THR A 156 15.05 -9.18 -14.87
C THR A 156 15.33 -10.67 -14.82
N LEU A 157 14.56 -11.44 -14.04
CA LEU A 157 14.71 -12.90 -13.96
C LEU A 157 14.54 -13.59 -15.33
N MET A 158 13.54 -13.17 -16.10
CA MET A 158 13.26 -13.78 -17.41
C MET A 158 14.35 -13.47 -18.43
N ASP A 159 14.87 -12.25 -18.43
CA ASP A 159 15.99 -11.85 -19.29
C ASP A 159 17.26 -12.66 -18.97
N ASP A 160 17.56 -12.84 -17.69
CA ASP A 160 18.75 -13.56 -17.24
C ASP A 160 18.65 -15.07 -17.47
N SER A 161 17.45 -15.66 -17.26
CA SER A 161 17.22 -17.10 -17.47
C SER A 161 17.09 -17.49 -18.95
N GLY A 162 16.89 -16.52 -19.85
CA GLY A 162 16.59 -16.78 -21.27
C GLY A 162 15.19 -17.38 -21.50
N THR A 163 14.33 -17.35 -20.48
CA THR A 163 12.97 -17.88 -20.55
C THR A 163 12.07 -16.94 -21.33
N ARG A 164 11.21 -17.51 -22.20
CA ARG A 164 10.25 -16.72 -22.97
C ARG A 164 8.92 -16.64 -22.23
N LEU A 165 8.39 -15.43 -22.13
CA LEU A 165 7.03 -15.17 -21.66
C LEU A 165 6.06 -14.98 -22.81
N SER A 166 4.79 -15.33 -22.56
CA SER A 166 3.68 -15.04 -23.48
C SER A 166 3.17 -13.59 -23.38
N TRP A 167 3.66 -12.83 -22.39
CA TRP A 167 3.43 -11.40 -22.20
C TRP A 167 4.76 -10.66 -21.92
N SER A 168 4.71 -9.34 -21.79
CA SER A 168 5.89 -8.49 -21.62
C SER A 168 5.82 -7.65 -20.34
N PRO A 169 6.23 -8.18 -19.17
CA PRO A 169 6.32 -7.40 -17.95
C PRO A 169 7.38 -6.31 -18.08
N LYS A 170 7.15 -5.15 -17.47
CA LYS A 170 8.10 -4.03 -17.47
C LYS A 170 9.15 -4.24 -16.38
N LYS A 171 10.41 -4.00 -16.76
CA LYS A 171 11.56 -4.11 -15.85
C LYS A 171 11.43 -3.23 -14.64
N ASP A 172 11.80 -3.78 -13.48
CA ASP A 172 11.82 -3.15 -12.16
C ASP A 172 10.44 -2.82 -11.58
N THR A 173 9.35 -3.32 -12.18
CA THR A 173 7.98 -2.93 -11.79
C THR A 173 7.14 -4.03 -11.17
N ILE A 174 7.55 -5.30 -11.28
CA ILE A 174 6.78 -6.44 -10.80
C ILE A 174 7.71 -7.32 -9.97
N LEU A 175 7.43 -7.38 -8.67
CA LEU A 175 8.09 -8.29 -7.75
C LEU A 175 7.41 -9.65 -7.83
N ILE A 176 8.19 -10.72 -7.75
CA ILE A 176 7.68 -12.08 -7.72
C ILE A 176 8.21 -12.86 -6.53
N SER A 177 7.40 -13.82 -6.11
CA SER A 177 7.78 -14.90 -5.21
C SER A 177 7.23 -16.20 -5.76
N ASP A 178 7.87 -17.32 -5.48
CA ASP A 178 7.28 -18.63 -5.65
C ASP A 178 6.70 -19.18 -4.35
N PHE A 179 5.87 -20.21 -4.46
CA PHE A 179 5.28 -20.87 -3.32
C PHE A 179 5.84 -22.25 -3.15
N ASP A 180 6.73 -22.44 -2.18
CA ASP A 180 7.36 -23.73 -1.98
C ASP A 180 6.86 -24.43 -0.70
N ASN A 181 7.30 -25.67 -0.53
CA ASN A 181 6.93 -26.52 0.61
C ASN A 181 8.13 -26.81 1.52
N GLY A 182 9.14 -25.96 1.47
CA GLY A 182 10.45 -26.15 2.09
C GLY A 182 11.38 -27.12 1.34
N ASN A 183 11.02 -27.57 0.13
CA ASN A 183 11.87 -28.43 -0.69
C ASN A 183 12.22 -27.78 -2.02
N SER A 184 13.47 -27.99 -2.46
CA SER A 184 13.97 -27.49 -3.74
C SER A 184 13.21 -27.99 -4.98
N SER A 185 12.35 -29.00 -4.82
CA SER A 185 11.52 -29.50 -5.92
C SER A 185 10.38 -28.56 -6.29
N THR A 186 9.98 -27.66 -5.38
CA THR A 186 8.93 -26.64 -5.58
C THR A 186 9.47 -25.21 -5.60
N ASP A 187 10.79 -25.05 -5.55
CA ASP A 187 11.52 -23.77 -5.66
C ASP A 187 11.84 -23.49 -7.14
N ILE A 188 10.86 -22.92 -7.83
CA ILE A 188 10.88 -22.68 -9.27
C ILE A 188 11.74 -21.46 -9.62
N ILE A 189 11.84 -20.48 -8.72
CA ILE A 189 12.67 -19.29 -8.94
C ILE A 189 14.15 -19.64 -8.76
N ALA A 190 14.53 -20.53 -7.85
CA ALA A 190 15.90 -21.03 -7.79
C ALA A 190 16.29 -21.82 -9.03
N TYR A 191 15.36 -22.53 -9.66
CA TYR A 191 15.64 -23.20 -10.94
C TYR A 191 16.03 -22.18 -12.03
N LEU A 192 15.40 -21.00 -12.04
CA LEU A 192 15.63 -19.96 -13.04
C LEU A 192 16.84 -19.07 -12.76
N SER A 193 17.14 -18.80 -11.49
CA SER A 193 18.16 -17.82 -11.07
C SER A 193 19.39 -18.43 -10.39
N HIS A 194 19.33 -19.72 -10.03
CA HIS A 194 20.27 -20.39 -9.12
C HIS A 194 20.32 -19.82 -7.69
N ASN A 195 19.40 -18.90 -7.34
CA ASN A 195 19.26 -18.40 -5.97
C ASN A 195 18.27 -19.28 -5.21
N GLN A 196 18.80 -20.17 -4.35
CA GLN A 196 17.96 -21.04 -3.53
C GLN A 196 17.25 -20.23 -2.44
N ASN A 197 15.92 -20.33 -2.41
CA ASN A 197 15.10 -19.82 -1.33
C ASN A 197 13.94 -20.79 -1.10
N LEU A 198 13.99 -21.50 0.03
CA LEU A 198 12.96 -22.47 0.43
C LEU A 198 11.85 -21.79 1.24
N GLY A 199 11.59 -20.54 0.85
CA GLY A 199 10.55 -19.68 1.36
C GLY A 199 10.61 -19.43 2.86
N THR A 200 9.44 -19.38 3.49
CA THR A 200 9.27 -18.96 4.89
C THR A 200 8.73 -20.06 5.79
N GLY A 201 8.74 -21.31 5.31
CA GLY A 201 8.35 -22.49 6.06
C GLY A 201 6.84 -22.56 6.29
N PHE A 202 6.42 -22.85 7.52
CA PHE A 202 4.99 -23.09 7.78
C PHE A 202 4.12 -21.86 7.67
N THR A 203 4.65 -20.63 7.74
CA THR A 203 3.83 -19.42 7.55
C THR A 203 3.67 -19.03 6.09
N GLU A 204 4.30 -19.78 5.18
CA GLU A 204 4.32 -19.48 3.77
C GLU A 204 2.96 -19.64 3.09
N GLY A 205 2.74 -18.85 2.05
CA GLY A 205 1.58 -18.95 1.20
C GLY A 205 1.69 -18.08 -0.05
N ILE A 206 0.66 -18.18 -0.88
CA ILE A 206 0.53 -17.44 -2.14
C ILE A 206 -0.88 -16.86 -2.25
N ILE A 207 -0.97 -15.75 -2.99
CA ILE A 207 -2.24 -15.14 -3.35
C ILE A 207 -3.07 -16.08 -4.22
N ALA A 208 -4.38 -15.97 -4.12
CA ALA A 208 -5.34 -16.67 -4.97
C ALA A 208 -6.37 -15.67 -5.51
N SER A 209 -7.31 -16.13 -6.32
CA SER A 209 -8.43 -15.32 -6.82
C SER A 209 -9.11 -14.54 -5.68
N GLY A 210 -9.35 -13.25 -5.88
CA GLY A 210 -9.91 -12.36 -4.85
C GLY A 210 -8.92 -11.71 -3.89
N ASP A 211 -7.66 -12.18 -3.83
CA ASP A 211 -6.58 -11.45 -3.12
C ASP A 211 -6.06 -10.27 -3.93
N SER A 212 -6.43 -10.15 -5.20
CA SER A 212 -6.13 -9.03 -6.09
C SER A 212 -6.26 -7.68 -5.38
N GLY A 213 -5.20 -6.88 -5.41
CA GLY A 213 -5.12 -5.59 -4.73
C GLY A 213 -4.66 -5.66 -3.26
N GLY A 214 -4.54 -6.85 -2.68
CA GLY A 214 -4.03 -7.06 -1.32
C GLY A 214 -2.57 -6.66 -1.18
N ALA A 215 -2.20 -6.17 0.00
CA ALA A 215 -0.84 -5.72 0.28
C ALA A 215 0.10 -6.90 0.58
N ALA A 216 1.32 -6.79 0.04
CA ALA A 216 2.51 -7.41 0.60
C ALA A 216 3.25 -6.37 1.46
N PHE A 217 3.34 -6.62 2.77
CA PHE A 217 3.94 -5.71 3.75
C PHE A 217 5.41 -6.05 4.01
N ILE A 218 6.30 -5.06 3.91
CA ILE A 218 7.67 -5.11 4.43
C ILE A 218 7.77 -4.05 5.53
N ASN A 219 8.20 -4.44 6.73
CA ASN A 219 8.32 -3.53 7.88
C ASN A 219 7.04 -2.71 8.12
N ASN A 220 5.87 -3.36 8.05
CA ASN A 220 4.55 -2.74 8.23
C ASN A 220 4.17 -1.68 7.17
N GLN A 221 4.93 -1.58 6.08
CA GLN A 221 4.64 -0.70 4.94
C GLN A 221 4.25 -1.51 3.71
N ILE A 222 3.35 -0.98 2.88
CA ILE A 222 2.90 -1.67 1.67
C ILE A 222 4.03 -1.61 0.63
N ALA A 223 4.62 -2.76 0.30
CA ALA A 223 5.71 -2.91 -0.66
C ALA A 223 5.27 -3.48 -2.01
N GLY A 224 4.22 -4.30 -2.01
CA GLY A 224 3.62 -4.85 -3.22
C GLY A 224 2.10 -4.81 -3.18
N VAL A 225 1.48 -4.76 -4.35
CA VAL A 225 0.04 -4.92 -4.54
C VAL A 225 -0.20 -6.19 -5.36
N ALA A 226 -0.90 -7.16 -4.79
CA ALA A 226 -1.18 -8.46 -5.39
C ALA A 226 -1.90 -8.27 -6.73
N SER A 227 -1.42 -8.93 -7.78
CA SER A 227 -1.89 -8.70 -9.15
C SER A 227 -2.33 -10.00 -9.83
N TYR A 228 -1.43 -10.99 -9.93
CA TYR A 228 -1.74 -12.27 -10.58
C TYR A 228 -0.84 -13.39 -10.08
N THR A 229 -1.25 -14.63 -10.33
CA THR A 229 -0.39 -15.82 -10.24
C THR A 229 -0.01 -16.32 -11.63
N THR A 230 1.09 -17.05 -11.73
CA THR A 230 1.54 -17.67 -12.97
C THR A 230 2.42 -18.89 -12.70
N LYS A 231 2.81 -19.58 -13.76
CA LYS A 231 3.64 -20.79 -13.68
C LYS A 231 4.46 -21.04 -14.94
N LEU A 232 5.50 -21.86 -14.81
CA LEU A 232 6.27 -22.31 -15.97
C LEU A 232 5.52 -23.42 -16.72
N THR A 233 5.57 -23.37 -18.06
CA THR A 233 4.88 -24.31 -18.95
C THR A 233 5.85 -25.23 -19.73
N SER A 234 7.09 -25.40 -19.25
CA SER A 234 8.10 -26.23 -19.91
C SER A 234 7.80 -27.73 -19.85
N TYR A 235 8.32 -28.48 -20.83
CA TYR A 235 8.12 -29.93 -20.96
C TYR A 235 8.81 -30.64 -19.77
N GLY A 236 8.03 -31.10 -18.79
CA GLY A 236 8.52 -31.76 -17.58
C GLY A 236 8.36 -30.98 -16.26
N ALA A 237 7.42 -30.03 -16.18
CA ALA A 237 6.86 -29.42 -14.95
C ALA A 237 7.83 -29.39 -13.76
N VAL A 238 8.88 -28.56 -13.87
CA VAL A 238 9.79 -28.32 -12.74
C VAL A 238 9.10 -27.37 -11.78
N GLY A 239 9.13 -27.66 -10.47
CA GLY A 239 8.56 -26.76 -9.46
C GLY A 239 7.10 -27.06 -9.14
N ASP A 240 6.22 -26.99 -10.14
CA ASP A 240 4.77 -27.15 -9.99
C ASP A 240 4.38 -28.59 -9.64
N ILE A 241 3.63 -28.77 -8.54
CA ILE A 241 3.18 -30.10 -8.11
C ILE A 241 2.07 -30.67 -9.00
N ASN A 242 1.42 -29.83 -9.80
CA ASN A 242 0.37 -30.25 -10.71
C ASN A 242 0.45 -29.51 -12.07
N ASN A 243 -0.62 -29.50 -12.87
CA ASN A 243 -0.65 -28.86 -14.19
C ASN A 243 -1.73 -27.78 -14.31
N TYR A 244 -2.35 -27.37 -13.22
CA TYR A 244 -3.33 -26.29 -13.13
C TYR A 244 -2.66 -24.99 -12.66
N LEU A 245 -3.32 -23.86 -12.87
CA LEU A 245 -2.95 -22.59 -12.24
C LEU A 245 -3.99 -22.38 -11.14
N ASP A 246 -3.72 -22.95 -9.97
CA ASP A 246 -4.64 -23.08 -8.85
C ASP A 246 -4.01 -22.61 -7.52
N SER A 247 -2.88 -21.90 -7.58
CA SER A 247 -2.15 -21.42 -6.40
C SER A 247 -1.62 -22.57 -5.53
N SER A 248 -1.27 -23.72 -6.13
CA SER A 248 -0.57 -24.80 -5.44
C SER A 248 0.94 -24.59 -5.37
N PHE A 249 1.66 -25.50 -4.70
CA PHE A 249 3.12 -25.42 -4.58
C PHE A 249 3.79 -25.44 -5.96
N GLY A 250 4.80 -24.58 -6.13
CA GLY A 250 5.57 -24.38 -7.36
C GLY A 250 5.04 -23.27 -8.27
N GLU A 251 3.92 -22.64 -7.91
CA GLU A 251 3.42 -21.47 -8.62
C GLU A 251 4.06 -20.17 -8.16
N ILE A 252 3.98 -19.14 -9.01
CA ILE A 252 4.60 -17.83 -8.82
C ILE A 252 3.51 -16.78 -8.57
N ALA A 253 3.67 -16.00 -7.51
CA ALA A 253 2.90 -14.80 -7.23
C ALA A 253 3.56 -13.57 -7.86
N ALA A 254 2.76 -12.65 -8.40
CA ALA A 254 3.23 -11.37 -8.92
C ALA A 254 2.55 -10.18 -8.23
N TYR A 255 3.37 -9.22 -7.83
CA TYR A 255 2.96 -8.00 -7.14
C TYR A 255 3.47 -6.77 -7.89
N GLN A 256 2.61 -5.77 -8.08
CA GLN A 256 3.04 -4.47 -8.58
C GLN A 256 3.92 -3.79 -7.51
N ARG A 257 5.14 -3.40 -7.89
CA ARG A 257 6.16 -2.86 -6.98
C ARG A 257 5.83 -1.43 -6.54
N VAL A 258 5.44 -1.25 -5.29
CA VAL A 258 4.92 0.03 -4.80
C VAL A 258 5.96 1.15 -4.82
N SER A 259 7.23 0.85 -4.52
CA SER A 259 8.29 1.87 -4.55
C SER A 259 8.45 2.51 -5.94
N TYR A 260 8.30 1.72 -7.01
CA TYR A 260 8.32 2.18 -8.39
C TYR A 260 7.15 3.13 -8.71
N TYR A 261 5.96 2.87 -8.16
CA TYR A 261 4.75 3.66 -8.40
C TYR A 261 4.49 4.75 -7.35
N SER A 262 5.46 5.02 -6.47
CA SER A 262 5.31 5.94 -5.34
C SER A 262 4.92 7.37 -5.76
N GLU A 263 5.43 7.86 -6.89
CA GLU A 263 5.06 9.17 -7.44
C GLU A 263 3.58 9.27 -7.77
N PHE A 264 3.05 8.28 -8.49
CA PHE A 264 1.63 8.24 -8.82
C PHE A 264 0.75 8.19 -7.56
N ILE A 265 1.15 7.41 -6.56
CA ILE A 265 0.40 7.27 -5.30
C ILE A 265 0.39 8.60 -4.55
N ASP A 266 1.56 9.21 -4.33
CA ASP A 266 1.69 10.45 -3.57
C ASP A 266 0.97 11.63 -4.23
N GLN A 267 1.15 11.79 -5.55
CA GLN A 267 0.49 12.85 -6.31
C GLN A 267 -1.03 12.66 -6.31
N THR A 268 -1.51 11.42 -6.39
CA THR A 268 -2.96 11.14 -6.35
C THR A 268 -3.55 11.45 -4.98
N ILE A 269 -2.88 11.07 -3.88
CA ILE A 269 -3.30 11.42 -2.52
C ILE A 269 -3.35 12.94 -2.38
N ARG A 270 -2.25 13.64 -2.68
CA ARG A 270 -2.16 15.10 -2.52
C ARG A 270 -3.17 15.87 -3.36
N ALA A 271 -3.46 15.41 -4.58
CA ALA A 271 -4.45 16.02 -5.45
C ALA A 271 -5.90 15.89 -4.94
N ASN A 272 -6.17 14.95 -4.02
CA ASN A 272 -7.51 14.71 -3.46
C ASN A 272 -7.65 15.19 -2.00
N LEU A 273 -6.65 15.89 -1.45
CA LEU A 273 -6.75 16.51 -0.12
C LEU A 273 -7.78 17.67 -0.14
N PRO A 274 -8.79 17.66 0.75
CA PRO A 274 -9.84 18.69 0.76
C PRO A 274 -9.29 20.08 1.12
N ASN A 275 -9.51 21.07 0.25
CA ASN A 275 -9.12 22.47 0.52
C ASN A 275 -7.61 22.66 0.81
N ALA A 276 -6.75 21.79 0.29
CA ALA A 276 -5.31 21.90 0.49
C ALA A 276 -4.74 23.19 -0.14
N PRO A 277 -3.85 23.92 0.54
CA PRO A 277 -3.30 25.18 0.06
C PRO A 277 -2.39 24.97 -1.17
N LYS A 278 -2.55 25.78 -2.20
CA LYS A 278 -1.76 25.72 -3.44
C LYS A 278 -0.60 26.71 -3.46
N SER A 279 -0.53 27.57 -2.44
CA SER A 279 0.52 28.55 -2.29
C SER A 279 0.82 28.78 -0.80
N LYS A 280 2.03 29.28 -0.51
CA LYS A 280 2.44 29.65 0.85
C LYS A 280 1.46 30.62 1.53
N SER A 281 0.87 31.53 0.77
CA SER A 281 -0.12 32.52 1.26
C SER A 281 -1.45 31.91 1.66
N GLU A 282 -1.81 30.74 1.13
CA GLU A 282 -3.05 30.03 1.48
C GLU A 282 -2.91 29.18 2.75
N VAL A 283 -1.68 28.97 3.24
CA VAL A 283 -1.43 28.15 4.43
C VAL A 283 -1.97 28.85 5.68
N LYS A 284 -3.06 28.33 6.22
CA LYS A 284 -3.60 28.73 7.53
C LYS A 284 -2.68 28.23 8.65
N LYS A 285 -2.24 29.14 9.52
CA LYS A 285 -1.47 28.79 10.73
C LYS A 285 -2.34 28.57 11.96
N ILE A 286 -3.54 29.14 11.92
CA ILE A 286 -4.59 29.02 12.93
C ILE A 286 -5.80 28.45 12.19
N VAL A 287 -6.33 27.35 12.70
CA VAL A 287 -7.47 26.62 12.14
C VAL A 287 -8.50 26.40 13.23
N SER A 288 -9.76 26.27 12.83
CA SER A 288 -10.84 25.85 13.72
C SER A 288 -10.78 24.34 13.91
N GLU A 289 -11.18 23.85 15.08
CA GLU A 289 -11.21 22.41 15.41
C GLU A 289 -12.18 21.62 14.51
N ASP A 290 -13.26 22.25 14.03
CA ASP A 290 -14.17 21.67 13.04
C ASP A 290 -13.58 21.48 11.63
N GLU A 291 -12.37 21.99 11.36
CA GLU A 291 -11.68 21.70 10.11
C GLU A 291 -11.17 20.25 10.10
N ALA A 292 -11.51 19.47 9.07
CA ALA A 292 -11.06 18.08 8.98
C ALA A 292 -9.52 17.92 8.94
N TYR A 293 -8.81 18.95 8.47
CA TYR A 293 -7.36 18.91 8.29
C TYR A 293 -6.71 20.26 8.57
N VAL A 294 -5.48 20.17 9.06
CA VAL A 294 -4.52 21.27 9.03
C VAL A 294 -3.32 20.89 8.17
N TYR A 295 -2.82 21.87 7.40
CA TYR A 295 -1.81 21.64 6.37
C TYR A 295 -0.47 22.29 6.70
N PHE A 296 0.61 21.55 6.42
CA PHE A 296 1.98 22.04 6.40
C PHE A 296 2.52 21.97 4.98
N MET A 297 2.98 23.10 4.45
CA MET A 297 3.64 23.16 3.15
C MET A 297 5.15 23.11 3.35
N VAL A 298 5.79 22.15 2.69
CA VAL A 298 7.25 22.05 2.60
C VAL A 298 7.67 22.54 1.22
N GLU A 299 8.32 23.71 1.17
CA GLU A 299 8.83 24.31 -0.06
C GLU A 299 10.29 23.90 -0.28
N PHE A 300 10.62 23.48 -1.49
CA PHE A 300 12.00 23.33 -1.94
C PHE A 300 12.36 24.50 -2.85
N LEU A 301 13.27 25.36 -2.38
CA LEU A 301 13.75 26.51 -3.15
C LEU A 301 14.76 26.04 -4.21
N PRO A 302 14.71 26.58 -5.44
CA PRO A 302 15.25 25.91 -6.61
C PRO A 302 16.78 25.87 -6.61
N LEU A 303 17.30 24.70 -6.25
CA LEU A 303 18.58 24.17 -6.72
C LEU A 303 18.57 22.64 -6.59
N ARG A 304 17.87 21.94 -7.49
CA ARG A 304 18.17 20.51 -7.66
C ARG A 304 19.54 20.42 -8.33
N ASN A 305 20.42 19.55 -7.82
CA ASN A 305 21.70 19.31 -8.49
C ASN A 305 21.48 18.64 -9.85
N SER A 306 20.44 17.80 -9.95
CA SER A 306 19.97 17.18 -11.18
C SER A 306 18.46 17.33 -11.33
N VAL A 307 17.99 17.48 -12.58
CA VAL A 307 16.56 17.44 -12.92
C VAL A 307 15.89 16.13 -12.51
N ASN A 308 16.66 15.06 -12.30
CA ASN A 308 16.15 13.76 -11.91
C ASN A 308 16.08 13.53 -10.39
N ASP A 309 16.64 14.44 -9.59
CA ASP A 309 16.69 14.25 -8.13
C ASP A 309 15.27 14.35 -7.55
N ILE A 310 14.87 13.39 -6.72
CA ILE A 310 13.68 13.48 -5.89
C ILE A 310 14.14 13.95 -4.51
N VAL A 311 13.77 15.17 -4.13
CA VAL A 311 14.06 15.71 -2.80
C VAL A 311 13.15 15.02 -1.81
N SER A 312 13.70 14.56 -0.69
CA SER A 312 12.90 13.94 0.36
C SER A 312 13.27 14.43 1.74
N ILE A 313 12.29 14.45 2.64
CA ILE A 313 12.47 14.66 4.08
C ILE A 313 11.69 13.59 4.84
N ASP A 314 12.11 13.31 6.06
CA ASP A 314 11.26 12.62 7.03
C ASP A 314 10.47 13.68 7.81
N TYR A 315 9.23 13.36 8.21
CA TYR A 315 8.39 14.24 9.01
C TYR A 315 7.74 13.49 10.16
N THR A 316 7.48 14.19 11.25
CA THR A 316 6.72 13.68 12.39
C THR A 316 6.01 14.82 13.12
N THR A 317 4.80 14.58 13.59
CA THR A 317 4.07 15.52 14.46
C THR A 317 4.54 15.40 15.90
N LEU A 318 4.67 16.54 16.59
CA LEU A 318 5.02 16.61 18.00
C LEU A 318 3.91 17.33 18.77
N ASN A 319 3.58 16.80 19.95
CA ASN A 319 2.63 17.42 20.87
C ASN A 319 3.12 18.80 21.32
N GLY A 320 2.18 19.74 21.51
CA GLY A 320 2.41 20.99 22.23
C GLY A 320 1.50 21.02 23.44
N THR A 321 0.61 22.01 23.50
CA THR A 321 -0.57 21.86 24.37
C THR A 321 -1.48 20.79 23.78
N ALA A 322 -1.75 20.85 22.47
CA ALA A 322 -2.54 19.84 21.76
C ALA A 322 -1.81 18.49 21.77
N LYS A 323 -2.57 17.42 21.98
CA LYS A 323 -2.12 16.04 22.14
C LYS A 323 -2.61 15.16 21.00
N ALA A 324 -1.69 14.39 20.45
CA ALA A 324 -2.04 13.34 19.52
C ALA A 324 -2.98 12.31 20.17
N GLY A 325 -4.07 11.97 19.48
CA GLY A 325 -5.12 11.08 19.96
C GLY A 325 -6.27 11.78 20.68
N GLU A 326 -6.10 13.05 21.03
CA GLU A 326 -7.13 13.91 21.63
C GLU A 326 -7.54 15.00 20.61
N ASP A 327 -6.60 15.85 20.17
CA ASP A 327 -6.88 16.95 19.22
C ASP A 327 -6.52 16.65 17.75
N PHE A 328 -5.59 15.72 17.52
CA PHE A 328 -5.12 15.38 16.18
C PHE A 328 -4.61 13.95 16.05
N ILE A 329 -4.57 13.41 14.83
CA ILE A 329 -4.00 12.09 14.57
C ILE A 329 -2.48 12.20 14.38
N ALA A 330 -1.69 11.53 15.23
CA ALA A 330 -0.24 11.45 15.09
C ALA A 330 0.15 11.01 13.68
N THR A 331 0.98 11.82 13.02
CA THR A 331 1.31 11.63 11.61
C THR A 331 2.81 11.70 11.42
N SER A 332 3.38 10.66 10.82
CA SER A 332 4.81 10.59 10.48
C SER A 332 5.02 9.82 9.18
N GLY A 333 6.15 10.05 8.51
CA GLY A 333 6.49 9.39 7.27
C GLY A 333 7.60 10.10 6.50
N LYS A 334 7.74 9.72 5.23
CA LYS A 334 8.68 10.33 4.29
C LYS A 334 7.91 11.11 3.23
N LEU A 335 8.26 12.37 3.05
CA LEU A 335 7.68 13.25 2.03
C LEU A 335 8.64 13.38 0.86
N ASN A 336 8.19 13.03 -0.34
CA ASN A 336 8.92 13.25 -1.58
C ASN A 336 8.37 14.49 -2.32
N ILE A 337 9.28 15.29 -2.87
CA ILE A 337 8.99 16.40 -3.78
C ILE A 337 9.57 16.01 -5.15
N TYR A 338 8.69 15.61 -6.07
CA TYR A 338 9.04 15.08 -7.39
C TYR A 338 9.58 16.16 -8.33
N GLN A 339 10.09 15.76 -9.49
CA GLN A 339 10.92 16.61 -10.36
C GLN A 339 10.20 17.88 -10.85
N ASP A 340 8.89 17.79 -11.02
CA ASP A 340 7.98 18.85 -11.47
C ASP A 340 7.33 19.64 -10.31
N GLU A 341 7.72 19.35 -9.07
CA GLU A 341 7.19 19.98 -7.87
C GLU A 341 8.23 20.90 -7.22
N SER A 342 7.78 22.08 -6.78
CA SER A 342 8.56 23.00 -5.94
C SER A 342 8.11 23.00 -4.47
N TYR A 343 7.02 22.30 -4.18
CA TYR A 343 6.50 22.12 -2.83
C TYR A 343 5.70 20.83 -2.73
N ALA A 344 5.56 20.32 -1.52
CA ALA A 344 4.58 19.29 -1.20
C ALA A 344 3.87 19.62 0.12
N ILE A 345 2.73 18.96 0.37
CA ILE A 345 1.89 19.21 1.53
C ILE A 345 1.86 17.98 2.40
N VAL A 346 2.02 18.20 3.71
CA VAL A 346 1.67 17.24 4.76
C VAL A 346 0.33 17.66 5.34
N ALA A 347 -0.64 16.74 5.30
CA ALA A 347 -1.93 16.90 5.95
C ALA A 347 -1.90 16.22 7.31
N VAL A 348 -2.44 16.89 8.33
CA VAL A 348 -2.68 16.30 9.66
C VAL A 348 -4.19 16.39 9.90
N GLU A 349 -4.81 15.26 10.16
CA GLU A 349 -6.23 15.19 10.50
C GLU A 349 -6.46 15.67 11.92
N LEU A 350 -7.43 16.57 12.09
CA LEU A 350 -7.88 17.01 13.40
C LEU A 350 -8.95 16.05 13.95
N ILE A 351 -8.97 15.93 15.26
CA ILE A 351 -10.04 15.26 15.99
C ILE A 351 -10.88 16.39 16.56
N ASN A 352 -12.16 16.41 16.20
CA ASN A 352 -13.13 17.34 16.74
C ASN A 352 -13.97 16.61 17.80
N ASP A 353 -14.12 17.19 18.98
CA ASP A 353 -15.02 16.67 20.00
C ASP A 353 -16.18 17.63 20.36
N ASN A 354 -16.63 17.67 21.62
CA ASN A 354 -17.70 18.57 22.09
C ASN A 354 -17.35 19.14 23.48
N ILE A 355 -16.06 19.19 23.81
CA ILE A 355 -15.52 19.59 25.11
C ILE A 355 -14.89 20.96 24.94
N LYS A 356 -15.33 21.92 25.75
CA LYS A 356 -14.71 23.25 25.73
C LYS A 356 -13.26 23.20 26.21
N GLU A 357 -12.36 23.57 25.33
CA GLU A 357 -10.93 23.67 25.54
C GLU A 357 -10.40 25.11 25.35
N SER A 358 -9.10 25.28 25.62
CA SER A 358 -8.39 26.51 25.28
C SER A 358 -7.82 26.41 23.87
N ASN A 359 -7.37 27.51 23.28
CA ASN A 359 -6.64 27.41 22.02
C ASN A 359 -5.33 26.66 22.22
N GLU A 360 -5.10 25.67 21.38
CA GLU A 360 -4.04 24.71 21.55
C GLU A 360 -3.05 24.74 20.40
N ASN A 361 -1.82 24.26 20.59
CA ASN A 361 -0.83 24.18 19.52
C ASN A 361 -0.10 22.84 19.49
N PHE A 362 0.32 22.47 18.29
CA PHE A 362 1.20 21.33 18.03
C PHE A 362 2.17 21.66 16.89
N TYR A 363 3.13 20.76 16.67
CA TYR A 363 4.24 21.01 15.76
C TYR A 363 4.38 19.90 14.70
N LEU A 364 4.92 20.27 13.55
CA LEU A 364 5.52 19.33 12.60
C LEU A 364 7.03 19.55 12.61
N GLU A 365 7.79 18.50 12.90
CA GLU A 365 9.23 18.46 12.70
C GLU A 365 9.54 17.75 11.38
N ILE A 366 10.49 18.30 10.61
CA ILE A 366 11.08 17.65 9.45
C ILE A 366 12.58 17.44 9.65
N SER A 367 13.10 16.32 9.18
CA SER A 367 14.49 15.86 9.37
C SER A 367 15.02 15.12 8.14
N ASN A 368 16.28 14.68 8.19
CA ASN A 368 16.92 13.82 7.19
C ASN A 368 16.71 14.27 5.73
N PRO A 369 17.03 15.51 5.36
CA PRO A 369 16.87 15.96 3.98
C PRO A 369 17.81 15.19 3.07
N ASN A 370 17.27 14.63 1.99
CA ASN A 370 18.01 13.97 0.93
C ASN A 370 17.87 14.78 -0.36
N TYR A 371 18.98 14.94 -1.10
CA TYR A 371 19.09 15.86 -2.24
C TYR A 371 18.64 17.30 -1.94
N GLY A 372 18.71 17.70 -0.67
CA GLY A 372 18.39 19.02 -0.15
C GLY A 372 19.14 19.30 1.16
N SER A 373 19.02 20.52 1.69
CA SER A 373 19.61 20.91 2.97
C SER A 373 18.74 21.95 3.66
N PHE A 374 18.73 21.95 4.99
CA PHE A 374 18.10 22.99 5.81
C PHE A 374 19.04 24.17 6.11
N GLY A 375 20.28 24.12 5.62
CA GLY A 375 21.34 25.09 5.93
C GLY A 375 22.46 24.49 6.77
N TYR A 376 23.59 25.20 6.84
CA TYR A 376 24.78 24.72 7.55
C TYR A 376 24.50 24.48 9.04
N GLY A 377 24.74 23.25 9.50
CA GLY A 377 24.55 22.85 10.91
C GLY A 377 23.10 22.65 11.35
N VAL A 378 22.12 22.74 10.44
CA VAL A 378 20.70 22.54 10.76
C VAL A 378 20.29 21.11 10.47
N LEU A 379 19.87 20.38 11.51
CA LEU A 379 19.44 18.98 11.40
C LEU A 379 17.93 18.81 11.25
N THR A 380 17.16 19.70 11.86
CA THR A 380 15.69 19.67 11.81
C THR A 380 15.11 21.07 11.61
N LEU A 381 13.91 21.13 11.05
CA LEU A 381 13.08 22.34 11.01
C LEU A 381 11.73 22.03 11.65
N THR A 382 11.17 23.00 12.37
CA THR A 382 9.88 22.85 13.04
C THR A 382 8.90 23.94 12.60
N ALA A 383 7.66 23.56 12.36
CA ALA A 383 6.55 24.47 12.10
C ALA A 383 5.43 24.24 13.11
N VAL A 384 4.74 25.30 13.53
CA VAL A 384 3.64 25.25 14.52
C VAL A 384 2.29 25.49 13.86
N ARG A 385 1.24 24.86 14.40
CA ARG A 385 -0.16 25.17 14.12
C ARG A 385 -0.92 25.40 15.41
N THR A 386 -1.92 26.26 15.34
CA THR A 386 -2.85 26.53 16.45
C THR A 386 -4.23 26.03 16.07
N ILE A 387 -4.85 25.25 16.96
CA ILE A 387 -6.23 24.81 16.90
C ILE A 387 -7.05 25.76 17.77
N VAL A 388 -8.13 26.30 17.22
CA VAL A 388 -9.09 27.14 17.93
C VAL A 388 -10.33 26.29 18.13
N ASP A 389 -10.64 26.05 19.40
CA ASP A 389 -11.83 25.36 19.84
C ASP A 389 -13.09 26.10 19.38
N ASP A 390 -14.03 25.36 18.77
CA ASP A 390 -15.31 25.86 18.28
C ASP A 390 -16.50 25.55 19.21
N ASP A 391 -16.22 24.95 20.37
CA ASP A 391 -17.21 24.53 21.35
C ASP A 391 -17.61 25.65 22.32
N PHE A 392 -18.78 25.43 22.94
CA PHE A 392 -19.35 26.29 23.96
C PHE A 392 -19.66 25.50 25.23
N ILE A 393 -19.57 26.17 26.39
CA ILE A 393 -20.07 25.58 27.64
C ILE A 393 -21.60 25.47 27.53
N ALA A 394 -22.11 24.24 27.74
CA ALA A 394 -23.55 23.93 27.72
C ALA A 394 -24.38 24.70 28.75
#